data_AF-A0A2E6GFC7-F1
#
_entry.id   AF-A0A2E6GFC7-F1
#
_cell.length_a   1.000
_cell.length_b   1.000
_cell.length_c   1.000
_cell.angle_alpha   90.00
_cell.angle_beta   90.00
_cell.angle_gamma   90.00
#
_symmetry.space_group_name_H-M   'P 1'
#
loop_
_entity.id
_entity.type
_entity.pdbx_description
1 polymer ?
#
loop_
_entity_poly.entity_id
_entity_poly.type
_entity_poly.pdbx_seq_one_letter_code
_entity_poly.pdbx_strand_id
1 'polypeptide(L)' 'MREVLLVNNLNFKEHLIDDTLIYVYGISSVDLTGNGFLDLIAVETNIGLYWYENDGNGNFSKHVIHEKPG' A
#
# COMPACT_ATOMS: atom_id res chain seq x y z
N MET A 1 11.68 -33.24 -11.54
CA MET A 1 12.46 -32.03 -11.88
C MET A 1 11.47 -30.89 -11.97
N ARG A 2 11.48 -29.92 -11.04
CA ARG A 2 10.57 -28.77 -11.10
C ARG A 2 11.18 -27.75 -12.05
N GLU A 3 10.48 -27.41 -13.12
CA GLU A 3 10.84 -26.28 -13.98
C GLU A 3 10.70 -24.99 -13.16
N VAL A 4 11.82 -24.29 -12.96
CA VAL A 4 11.82 -22.92 -12.47
C VAL A 4 11.64 -22.04 -13.69
N LEU A 5 10.42 -21.60 -13.95
CA LEU A 5 10.13 -20.59 -14.96
C LEU A 5 10.80 -19.28 -14.54
N LEU A 6 11.97 -18.98 -15.09
CA LEU A 6 12.52 -17.63 -15.02
C LEU A 6 11.59 -16.69 -15.78
N VAL A 7 10.90 -15.81 -15.06
CA VAL A 7 10.03 -14.77 -15.62
C VAL A 7 10.93 -13.71 -16.26
N ASN A 8 11.37 -13.97 -17.50
CA ASN A 8 12.41 -13.19 -18.18
C ASN A 8 11.94 -11.84 -18.76
N ASN A 9 10.85 -11.23 -18.28
CA ASN A 9 10.46 -9.86 -18.64
C ASN A 9 9.35 -9.33 -17.70
N LEU A 10 9.72 -8.98 -16.47
CA LEU A 10 8.83 -8.21 -15.60
C LEU A 10 8.80 -6.75 -16.08
N ASN A 11 7.64 -6.29 -16.57
CA ASN A 11 7.42 -4.90 -16.93
C ASN A 11 6.73 -4.20 -15.76
N PHE A 12 7.47 -3.35 -15.06
CA PHE A 12 6.93 -2.52 -13.99
C PHE A 12 6.47 -1.18 -14.55
N LYS A 13 5.28 -0.74 -14.14
CA LYS A 13 4.76 0.59 -14.41
C LYS A 13 4.45 1.25 -13.06
N GLU A 14 4.88 2.49 -12.90
CA GLU A 14 4.52 3.28 -11.73
C GLU A 14 2.99 3.47 -11.65
N HIS A 15 2.46 3.31 -10.44
CA HIS A 15 1.10 3.64 -10.08
C HIS A 15 1.15 4.50 -8.83
N LEU A 16 0.92 5.81 -8.99
CA LEU A 16 0.93 6.74 -7.87
C LEU A 16 -0.32 6.52 -7.01
N ILE A 17 -0.11 6.21 -5.73
CA ILE A 17 -1.19 6.00 -4.75
C ILE A 17 -1.46 7.29 -3.97
N ASP A 18 -0.41 7.92 -3.44
CA ASP A 18 -0.51 9.14 -2.63
C ASP A 18 0.85 9.85 -2.59
N ASP A 19 0.91 11.12 -3.01
CA ASP A 19 2.07 12.01 -2.93
C ASP A 19 1.92 13.11 -1.88
N THR A 20 0.85 13.06 -1.07
CA THR A 20 0.56 14.08 -0.04
C THR A 20 1.35 13.87 1.25
N LEU A 21 1.84 12.65 1.50
CA LEU A 21 2.65 12.33 2.67
C LEU A 21 4.10 12.74 2.43
N ILE A 22 4.63 13.61 3.30
CA ILE A 22 5.94 14.22 3.08
C ILE A 22 7.05 13.34 3.69
N TYR A 23 6.78 12.67 4.82
CA TYR A 23 7.77 11.86 5.54
C TYR A 23 7.24 10.50 6.01
N VAL A 24 6.95 9.60 5.06
CA VAL A 24 6.58 8.21 5.36
C VAL A 24 7.76 7.47 5.98
N TYR A 25 7.59 7.01 7.22
CA TYR A 25 8.61 6.27 7.96
C TYR A 25 8.53 4.76 7.72
N GLY A 26 7.31 4.25 7.55
CA GLY A 26 7.07 2.82 7.41
C GLY A 26 5.85 2.54 6.55
N ILE A 27 5.95 1.46 5.77
CA ILE A 27 4.86 0.90 4.97
C ILE A 27 4.79 -0.61 5.21
N SER A 28 3.58 -1.16 5.24
CA SER A 28 3.32 -2.60 5.29
C SER A 28 2.12 -2.96 4.44
N SER A 29 2.03 -4.21 3.99
CA SER A 29 0.90 -4.74 3.24
C SER A 29 0.28 -5.96 3.93
N VAL A 30 -1.04 -5.98 4.08
CA VAL A 30 -1.81 -7.08 4.67
C VAL A 30 -3.27 -6.98 4.20
N ASP A 31 -3.96 -8.11 4.03
CA ASP A 31 -5.41 -8.13 3.78
C ASP A 31 -6.15 -7.83 5.10
N LEU A 32 -6.57 -6.57 5.28
CA LEU A 32 -7.25 -6.13 6.52
C LEU A 32 -8.74 -6.41 6.49
N THR A 33 -9.32 -6.49 5.30
CA THR A 33 -10.76 -6.65 5.10
C THR A 33 -11.21 -8.10 4.98
N GLY A 34 -10.26 -9.02 4.76
CA GLY A 34 -10.52 -10.44 4.50
C GLY A 34 -11.06 -10.69 3.09
N ASN A 35 -10.86 -9.75 2.16
CA ASN A 35 -11.37 -9.84 0.79
C ASN A 35 -10.40 -10.55 -0.18
N GLY A 36 -9.22 -10.95 0.30
CA GLY A 36 -8.18 -11.63 -0.48
C GLY A 36 -7.23 -10.69 -1.22
N PHE A 37 -7.39 -9.37 -1.09
CA PHE A 37 -6.52 -8.37 -1.68
C PHE A 37 -5.67 -7.69 -0.60
N LEU A 38 -4.38 -7.49 -0.88
CA LEU A 38 -3.51 -6.80 0.06
C LEU A 38 -3.82 -5.31 0.06
N ASP A 39 -4.12 -4.79 1.24
CA ASP A 39 -4.19 -3.37 1.55
C ASP A 39 -2.80 -2.83 1.92
N LEU A 40 -2.66 -1.50 2.01
CA LEU A 40 -1.44 -0.85 2.50
C LEU A 40 -1.69 -0.09 3.80
N ILE A 41 -0.73 -0.13 4.71
CA ILE A 41 -0.66 0.71 5.90
C ILE A 41 0.57 1.59 5.75
N ALA A 42 0.41 2.90 5.92
CA ALA A 42 1.52 3.86 5.91
C ALA A 42 1.53 4.68 7.20
N VAL A 43 2.72 4.95 7.73
CA VAL A 43 2.93 5.84 8.88
C VAL A 43 3.76 7.03 8.44
N GLU A 44 3.23 8.23 8.64
CA GLU A 44 3.97 9.48 8.48
C GLU A 44 4.54 9.95 9.81
N THR A 45 5.82 10.31 9.78
CA THR A 45 6.57 10.75 10.96
C THR A 45 5.90 11.96 11.61
N ASN A 46 5.45 11.82 12.85
CA ASN A 46 4.80 12.86 13.66
C ASN A 46 3.44 13.37 13.15
N ILE A 47 2.89 12.81 12.06
CA ILE A 47 1.61 13.25 11.49
C ILE A 47 0.53 12.21 11.71
N GLY A 48 0.64 11.01 11.14
CA GLY A 48 -0.50 10.11 11.11
C GLY A 48 -0.22 8.66 10.73
N LEU A 49 -1.28 7.85 10.90
CA LEU A 49 -1.39 6.46 10.48
C LEU A 49 -2.54 6.35 9.48
N TYR A 50 -2.23 5.82 8.31
CA TYR A 50 -3.11 5.75 7.16
C TYR A 50 -3.28 4.30 6.71
N TRP A 51 -4.50 3.97 6.29
CA TRP A 51 -4.83 2.72 5.64
C TRP A 51 -5.31 3.01 4.22
N TYR A 52 -4.77 2.30 3.24
CA TYR A 52 -5.17 2.36 1.85
C TYR A 52 -5.81 1.02 1.49
N GLU A 53 -7.14 1.02 1.39
CA GLU A 53 -7.96 -0.15 1.05
C GLU A 53 -7.90 -0.43 -0.45
N ASN A 54 -7.59 -1.66 -0.82
CA ASN A 54 -7.46 -2.09 -2.22
C ASN A 54 -8.77 -2.70 -2.73
N ASP A 55 -9.28 -2.18 -3.85
CA ASP A 55 -10.48 -2.70 -4.52
C ASP A 55 -10.26 -4.02 -5.30
N GLY A 56 -9.03 -4.55 -5.29
CA GLY A 56 -8.60 -5.74 -6.01
C GLY A 56 -8.09 -5.47 -7.44
N ASN A 57 -8.26 -4.24 -7.94
CA ASN A 57 -7.70 -3.77 -9.21
C ASN A 57 -6.51 -2.82 -9.01
N GLY A 58 -6.07 -2.63 -7.76
CA GLY A 58 -5.02 -1.70 -7.41
C GLY A 58 -5.48 -0.24 -7.33
N ASN A 59 -6.80 0.02 -7.28
CA ASN A 59 -7.29 1.34 -6.90
C ASN A 59 -7.42 1.38 -5.37
N PHE A 60 -6.84 2.42 -4.76
CA PHE A 60 -6.75 2.53 -3.32
C PHE A 60 -7.63 3.64 -2.76
N SER A 61 -8.42 3.33 -1.73
CA SER A 61 -9.17 4.31 -0.93
C SER A 61 -8.43 4.63 0.36
N LYS A 62 -8.09 5.91 0.59
CA LYS A 62 -7.38 6.35 1.80
C LYS A 62 -8.34 6.53 2.98
N HIS A 63 -8.00 5.90 4.09
CA HIS A 63 -8.66 6.03 5.39
C HIS A 63 -7.67 6.57 6.42
N VAL A 64 -8.10 7.57 7.19
CA VAL A 64 -7.31 8.11 8.30
C VAL A 64 -7.62 7.29 9.56
N ILE A 65 -6.62 6.57 10.05
CA ILE A 65 -6.75 5.81 11.31
C ILE A 65 -6.40 6.71 12.50
N HIS A 66 -5.36 7.53 12.34
CA HIS A 66 -4.97 8.52 13.32
C HIS A 66 -4.26 9.69 12.64
N GLU A 67 -4.52 10.90 13.11
CA GLU A 67 -3.77 12.10 12.76
C GLU A 67 -3.55 12.95 14.00
N LYS A 68 -2.38 13.58 14.07
CA LYS A 68 -2.07 14.60 15.06
C LYS A 68 -2.97 15.82 14.79
N PRO A 69 -3.73 16.30 15.78
CA PRO A 69 -4.46 17.55 15.65
C PRO A 69 -3.52 18.73 15.39
N GLY A 70 -4.01 19.70 14.59
CA GLY A 70 -3.33 20.98 14.35
C GLY A 70 -3.25 21.86 15.59
#